data_AF-I6CPF3-F1
#
_entry.id   AF-I6CPF3-F1
#
_cell.length_a   1.000
_cell.length_b   1.000
_cell.length_c   1.000
_cell.angle_alpha   90.00
_cell.angle_beta   90.00
_cell.angle_gamma   90.00
#
_symmetry.space_group_name_H-M   'P 1'
#
loop_
_entity.id
_entity.type
_entity.pdbx_description
1 polymer ?
#
loop_
_entity_poly.entity_id
_entity_poly.type
_entity_poly.pdbx_seq_one_letter_code
_entity_poly.pdbx_strand_id
1 'polypeptide(L)'
;MYTLNWQPPYDWSWMLGFLAARAVSGVETVADDYYARSLAVGEYRGVVTAIPDIARHTLHINLSAGLEPVAAECLAKMSRLFDLQCNPQIVNGALGKLGAARIAFTRLY
;
A
#
# COMPACT_ATOMS: atom_id res chain seq x y z
N MET A 1 -11.93 0.71 -11.66
CA MET A 1 -10.72 1.44 -11.19
C MET A 1 -11.14 2.49 -10.19
N TYR A 2 -10.47 2.54 -9.04
CA TYR A 2 -10.81 3.38 -7.89
C TYR A 2 -9.59 4.20 -7.46
N THR A 3 -9.81 5.20 -6.61
CA THR A 3 -8.75 6.05 -6.08
C THR A 3 -8.91 6.24 -4.57
N LEU A 4 -7.80 6.15 -3.84
CA LEU A 4 -7.69 6.53 -2.44
C LEU A 4 -6.64 7.64 -2.31
N ASN A 5 -6.76 8.52 -1.31
CA ASN A 5 -5.78 9.60 -1.10
C ASN A 5 -4.95 9.32 0.16
N TRP A 6 -3.73 9.85 0.21
CA TRP A 6 -2.90 9.89 1.42
C TRP A 6 -2.44 11.33 1.72
N GLN A 7 -1.97 11.56 2.94
CA GLN A 7 -1.34 12.82 3.31
C GLN A 7 0.18 12.73 3.12
N PRO A 8 0.80 13.61 2.32
CA PRO A 8 2.25 13.63 2.20
C PRO A 8 2.95 14.08 3.50
N PRO A 9 4.22 13.69 3.72
CA PRO A 9 5.02 12.80 2.89
C PRO A 9 4.68 11.31 3.11
N TYR A 10 4.84 10.49 2.06
CA TYR A 10 4.71 9.03 2.11
C TYR A 10 5.90 8.38 1.38
N ASP A 11 6.73 7.59 2.07
CA ASP A 11 7.90 6.93 1.47
C ASP A 11 7.50 5.59 0.83
N TRP A 12 7.06 5.66 -0.42
CA TRP A 12 6.62 4.48 -1.19
C TRP A 12 7.75 3.49 -1.48
N SER A 13 8.97 3.97 -1.70
CA SER A 13 10.13 3.09 -1.90
C SER A 13 10.41 2.26 -0.64
N TRP A 14 10.33 2.89 0.53
CA TRP A 14 10.44 2.19 1.80
C TRP A 14 9.29 1.19 2.02
N MET A 15 8.05 1.60 1.76
CA MET A 15 6.87 0.75 1.94
C MET A 15 6.90 -0.48 1.01
N LEU A 16 7.17 -0.28 -0.28
CA LEU A 16 7.28 -1.38 -1.24
C LEU A 16 8.48 -2.27 -0.92
N GLY A 17 9.60 -1.72 -0.47
CA GLY A 17 10.73 -2.51 0.04
C GLY A 17 10.37 -3.37 1.26
N PHE A 18 9.62 -2.80 2.21
CA PHE A 18 9.13 -3.51 3.39
C PHE A 18 8.22 -4.70 3.02
N LEU A 19 7.29 -4.48 2.08
CA LEU A 19 6.38 -5.51 1.58
C LEU A 19 7.12 -6.56 0.75
N ALA A 20 8.04 -6.15 -0.14
CA ALA A 20 8.82 -7.06 -0.99
C ALA A 20 9.64 -8.05 -0.16
N ALA A 21 10.26 -7.59 0.93
CA ALA A 21 11.03 -8.45 1.83
C ALA A 21 10.19 -9.53 2.54
N ARG A 22 8.86 -9.42 2.50
CA ARG A 22 7.89 -10.33 3.16
C ARG A 22 6.92 -10.98 2.18
N ALA A 23 7.08 -10.72 0.88
CA ALA A 23 6.14 -11.13 -0.13
C ALA A 23 6.06 -12.66 -0.21
N VAL A 24 4.83 -13.19 -0.12
CA VAL A 24 4.61 -14.63 -0.26
C VAL A 24 4.56 -15.00 -1.75
N SER A 25 5.47 -15.88 -2.18
CA SER A 25 5.53 -16.38 -3.56
C SER A 25 4.18 -16.95 -4.03
N GLY A 26 3.73 -16.54 -5.21
CA GLY A 26 2.44 -16.94 -5.78
C GLY A 26 1.21 -16.25 -5.20
N VAL A 27 1.36 -15.44 -4.13
CA VAL A 27 0.26 -14.69 -3.51
C VAL A 27 0.40 -13.20 -3.74
N GLU A 28 1.62 -12.67 -3.60
CA GLU A 28 1.94 -11.25 -3.67
C GLU A 28 3.00 -10.99 -4.75
N THR A 29 2.87 -9.86 -5.42
CA THR A 29 3.85 -9.36 -6.40
C THR A 29 4.13 -7.91 -6.05
N VAL A 30 5.40 -7.61 -5.79
CA VAL A 30 5.84 -6.27 -5.43
C VAL A 30 6.87 -5.82 -6.44
N ALA A 31 6.58 -4.72 -7.13
CA ALA A 31 7.47 -4.02 -8.04
C ALA A 31 7.84 -2.66 -7.43
N ASP A 32 8.68 -1.90 -8.13
CA ASP A 32 9.13 -0.58 -7.66
C ASP A 32 8.02 0.48 -7.73
N ASP A 33 7.02 0.27 -8.58
CA ASP A 33 5.95 1.22 -8.90
C ASP A 33 4.54 0.68 -8.61
N TYR A 34 4.39 -0.57 -8.17
CA TYR A 34 3.10 -1.11 -7.76
C TYR A 34 3.21 -2.29 -6.80
N TYR A 35 2.08 -2.56 -6.13
CA TYR A 35 1.85 -3.76 -5.34
C TYR A 35 0.61 -4.48 -5.85
N ALA A 36 0.69 -5.80 -6.06
CA ALA A 36 -0.45 -6.62 -6.42
C ALA A 36 -0.54 -7.85 -5.52
N ARG A 37 -1.76 -8.30 -5.22
CA ARG A 37 -1.98 -9.56 -4.51
C ARG A 37 -3.27 -10.25 -4.90
N SER A 38 -3.30 -11.55 -4.71
CA SER A 38 -4.57 -12.28 -4.58
C SER A 38 -5.28 -11.85 -3.28
N LEU A 39 -6.59 -11.71 -3.36
CA LEU A 39 -7.45 -11.33 -2.25
C LEU A 39 -8.74 -12.15 -2.27
N ALA A 40 -9.21 -12.53 -1.08
CA ALA A 40 -10.50 -13.16 -0.88
C ALA A 40 -11.30 -12.39 0.17
N VAL A 41 -12.59 -12.21 -0.09
CA VAL A 41 -13.54 -11.52 0.79
C VAL A 41 -14.82 -12.33 0.79
N GLY A 42 -15.00 -13.18 1.81
CA GLY A 42 -16.02 -14.24 1.76
C GLY A 42 -15.82 -15.13 0.54
N GLU A 43 -16.87 -15.29 -0.26
CA GLU A 43 -16.86 -16.10 -1.48
C GLU A 43 -16.22 -15.39 -2.69
N TYR A 44 -16.00 -14.08 -2.61
CA TYR A 44 -15.43 -13.29 -3.70
C TYR A 44 -13.91 -13.41 -3.73
N ARG A 45 -13.35 -13.64 -4.92
CA ARG A 45 -11.91 -13.82 -5.12
C ARG A 45 -11.43 -13.08 -6.35
N GLY A 46 -10.18 -12.66 -6.30
CA GLY A 46 -9.52 -12.06 -7.45
C GLY A 46 -8.19 -11.43 -7.08
N VAL A 47 -7.76 -10.49 -7.92
CA VAL A 47 -6.52 -9.75 -7.76
C VAL A 47 -6.84 -8.28 -7.51
N VAL A 48 -6.14 -7.70 -6.54
CA VAL A 48 -6.08 -6.25 -6.33
C VAL A 48 -4.69 -5.76 -6.71
N THR A 49 -4.64 -4.62 -7.40
CA THR A 49 -3.39 -3.92 -7.73
C THR A 49 -3.48 -2.49 -7.23
N ALA A 50 -2.43 -2.02 -6.58
CA ALA A 50 -2.29 -0.69 -6.00
C ALA A 50 -1.09 0.02 -6.65
N ILE A 51 -1.35 1.16 -7.29
CA ILE A 51 -0.36 1.93 -8.07
C ILE A 51 -0.34 3.37 -7.53
N PRO A 52 0.72 3.79 -6.83
CA PRO A 52 0.81 5.15 -6.28
C PRO A 52 1.12 6.20 -7.37
N ASP A 53 0.29 7.23 -7.45
CA ASP A 53 0.59 8.49 -8.14
C ASP A 53 1.17 9.48 -7.12
N ILE A 54 2.51 9.55 -7.10
CA ILE A 54 3.26 10.36 -6.13
C ILE A 54 2.96 11.86 -6.28
N ALA A 55 2.77 12.32 -7.52
CA ALA A 55 2.55 13.74 -7.80
C ALA A 55 1.18 14.21 -7.31
N ARG A 56 0.17 13.33 -7.37
CA ARG A 56 -1.21 13.64 -6.96
C ARG A 56 -1.54 13.21 -5.54
N HIS A 57 -0.66 12.46 -4.89
CA HIS A 57 -0.90 11.87 -3.57
C HIS A 57 -2.10 10.91 -3.57
N THR A 58 -2.25 10.16 -4.67
CA THR A 58 -3.39 9.29 -4.93
C THR A 58 -2.93 7.87 -5.21
N LEU A 59 -3.55 6.90 -4.55
CA LEU A 59 -3.34 5.48 -4.78
C LEU A 59 -4.44 4.96 -5.72
N HIS A 60 -4.06 4.57 -6.93
CA HIS A 60 -4.96 3.93 -7.87
C HIS A 60 -5.15 2.46 -7.50
N ILE A 61 -6.40 2.03 -7.36
CA ILE A 61 -6.75 0.64 -7.07
C ILE A 61 -7.49 0.03 -8.25
N ASN A 62 -6.91 -1.05 -8.78
CA ASN A 62 -7.55 -1.92 -9.76
C ASN A 62 -8.01 -3.20 -9.08
N LEU A 63 -9.25 -3.59 -9.36
CA LEU A 63 -9.84 -4.85 -8.91
C LEU A 63 -10.16 -5.68 -10.15
N SER A 64 -9.83 -6.97 -10.12
CA SER A 64 -10.39 -7.91 -11.09
C SER A 64 -11.90 -8.07 -10.88
N ALA A 65 -12.63 -8.45 -11.92
CA ALA A 65 -14.10 -8.60 -11.91
C ALA A 65 -14.66 -9.37 -10.70
N GLY A 66 -13.99 -10.43 -10.25
CA GLY A 66 -14.43 -11.24 -9.11
C GLY A 66 -14.44 -10.52 -7.75
N LEU A 67 -13.80 -9.34 -7.65
CA LEU A 67 -13.77 -8.51 -6.44
C LEU A 67 -14.64 -7.25 -6.53
N GLU A 68 -15.16 -6.92 -7.73
CA GLU A 68 -16.00 -5.72 -7.93
C GLU A 68 -17.25 -5.70 -7.02
N PRO A 69 -17.96 -6.83 -6.77
CA PRO A 69 -19.11 -6.83 -5.86
C PRO A 69 -18.78 -6.42 -4.41
N VAL A 70 -17.51 -6.50 -4.02
CA VAL A 70 -17.01 -6.20 -2.67
C VAL A 70 -15.92 -5.13 -2.70
N ALA A 71 -15.98 -4.24 -3.69
CA ALA A 71 -14.97 -3.21 -3.91
C ALA A 71 -14.70 -2.35 -2.67
N ALA A 72 -15.75 -1.92 -1.96
CA ALA A 72 -15.61 -1.09 -0.76
C ALA A 72 -14.76 -1.77 0.33
N GLU A 73 -14.94 -3.08 0.56
CA GLU A 73 -14.14 -3.81 1.54
C GLU A 73 -12.70 -4.00 1.06
N CYS A 74 -12.50 -4.23 -0.24
CA CYS A 74 -11.17 -4.29 -0.83
C CYS A 74 -10.41 -2.97 -0.65
N LEU A 75 -11.06 -1.83 -0.94
CA LEU A 75 -10.50 -0.50 -0.73
C LEU A 75 -10.17 -0.25 0.74
N ALA A 76 -11.04 -0.66 1.66
CA ALA A 76 -10.78 -0.55 3.09
C ALA A 76 -9.57 -1.39 3.54
N LYS A 77 -9.39 -2.60 2.99
CA LYS A 77 -8.20 -3.42 3.26
C LYS A 77 -6.93 -2.78 2.69
N MET A 78 -6.98 -2.21 1.49
CA MET A 78 -5.83 -1.49 0.90
C MET A 78 -5.49 -0.23 1.70
N SER A 79 -6.49 0.54 2.13
CA SER A 79 -6.28 1.71 2.98
C SER A 79 -5.57 1.36 4.29
N ARG A 80 -5.95 0.24 4.93
CA ARG A 80 -5.28 -0.25 6.13
C ARG A 80 -3.88 -0.80 5.86
N LEU A 81 -3.69 -1.56 4.79
CA LEU A 81 -2.39 -2.12 4.42
C LEU A 81 -1.34 -1.03 4.21
N PHE A 82 -1.72 0.05 3.54
CA PHE A 82 -0.86 1.20 3.27
C PHE A 82 -1.01 2.32 4.31
N ASP A 83 -1.75 2.12 5.40
CA ASP A 83 -1.95 3.14 6.44
C ASP A 83 -2.30 4.55 5.92
N LEU A 84 -3.20 4.66 4.94
CA LEU A 84 -3.46 5.92 4.22
C LEU A 84 -4.13 7.00 5.08
N GLN A 85 -4.60 6.63 6.28
CA GLN A 85 -5.17 7.54 7.27
C GLN A 85 -4.12 8.30 8.08
N CYS A 86 -2.85 7.89 8.01
CA CYS A 86 -1.77 8.50 8.78
C CYS A 86 -1.65 10.00 8.45
N ASN A 87 -1.58 10.81 9.52
CA ASN A 87 -1.16 12.20 9.44
C ASN A 87 0.33 12.28 9.83
N PRO A 88 1.25 12.33 8.85
CA PRO A 88 2.68 12.28 9.15
C PRO A 88 3.16 13.51 9.91
N GLN A 89 2.48 14.66 9.82
CA GLN A 89 2.84 15.88 10.56
C GLN A 89 2.65 15.69 12.06
N ILE A 90 1.54 15.08 12.48
CA ILE A 90 1.26 14.80 13.90
C ILE A 90 2.29 13.79 14.44
N VAL A 91 2.52 12.70 13.71
CA VAL A 91 3.46 11.64 14.13
C VAL A 91 4.88 12.17 14.24
N ASN A 92 5.36 12.88 13.20
CA ASN A 92 6.71 13.43 13.20
C ASN A 92 6.89 14.54 14.24
N GLY A 93 5.84 15.35 14.49
CA GLY A 93 5.84 16.35 15.55
C GLY A 93 6.01 15.74 16.93
N ALA A 94 5.38 14.59 17.19
CA ALA A 94 5.50 13.88 18.47
C ALA A 94 6.82 13.13 18.62
N LEU A 95 7.31 12.46 17.56
CA LEU A 95 8.52 11.64 17.60
C LEU A 95 9.82 12.44 17.44
N GLY A 96 9.75 13.65 16.86
CA GLY A 96 10.91 14.52 16.65
C GLY A 96 12.05 13.83 15.89
N LYS A 97 13.25 13.84 16.47
CA LYS A 97 14.47 13.26 15.84
C LYS A 97 14.35 11.76 15.58
N LEU A 98 13.52 11.03 16.32
CA LEU A 98 13.33 9.60 16.10
C LEU A 98 12.63 9.33 14.76
N GLY A 99 11.63 10.15 14.41
CA GLY A 99 10.92 10.04 13.13
C GLY A 99 11.71 10.58 11.92
N ALA A 100 12.77 11.36 12.16
CA ALA A 100 13.63 11.87 11.11
C ALA A 100 14.63 10.83 10.57
N ALA A 101 14.85 9.71 11.29
CA ALA A 101 15.75 8.66 10.87
C ALA A 101 15.10 7.76 9.81
N ARG A 102 15.69 7.69 8.61
CA ARG A 102 15.26 6.76 7.56
C ARG A 102 15.90 5.39 7.79
N ILE A 103 15.07 4.39 8.10
CA ILE A 103 15.54 3.00 8.18
C ILE A 103 15.62 2.45 6.77
N ALA A 104 16.81 2.23 6.24
CA ALA A 104 16.97 1.56 4.95
C ALA A 104 16.76 0.04 5.13
N PHE A 105 15.82 -0.54 4.38
CA PHE A 105 15.80 -1.99 4.19
C PHE A 105 16.83 -2.35 3.13
N THR A 106 18.03 -2.71 3.57
CA THR A 106 19.01 -3.36 2.68
C THR A 106 18.41 -4.71 2.27
N ARG A 107 18.15 -4.92 0.97
CA ARG A 107 17.86 -6.26 0.46
C ARG A 107 19.07 -7.13 0.78
N LEU A 108 18.91 -8.04 1.73
CA LEU A 108 19.80 -9.18 1.88
C LEU A 108 19.52 -10.07 0.66
N TYR A 109 20.34 -9.90 -0.38
CA TYR A 109 20.54 -10.94 -1.39
C TYR A 109 21.64 -11.87 -0.90
#